data_AF-A0A3C0A348-F1
#
_entry.id   AF-A0A3C0A348-F1
#
_cell.length_a   1.000
_cell.length_b   1.000
_cell.length_c   1.000
_cell.angle_alpha   90.00
_cell.angle_beta   90.00
_cell.angle_gamma   90.00
#
_symmetry.space_group_name_H-M   'P 1'
#
loop_
_entity.id
_entity.type
_entity.pdbx_description
1 polymer ?
#
loop_
_entity_poly.entity_id
_entity_poly.type
_entity_poly.pdbx_seq_one_letter_code
_entity_poly.pdbx_strand_id
1 'polypeptide(L)'
;MSWITPKISRIFMLTALAASAVCGLSAQELTKEETYRLKNYETRITSADPEASNGFLKDSTLLDKLLISDPGKAVGLKSKAGAVAEYEKLLDKNWTASQERNLSEAMSSRLLDQSPLSKVGLAPKPEKTLDWAARYKNYPPGKTALLERSLRKWESVFNGCSFILSSGRSENLWYVKDSAGRAFMKITKDDAIFKDTEAGMKSLWETMTLKERNNYLNFKAGGLLDDLIDKSISDNSVRAADSPIVGDNPLLNYLDGPGNGRLQKYIAKMNAVELAKARLNPAQLAKLDGQPIEQQLYLLGNAFDKSEIKGPVTLERKIDILRQSKPGETLSPQNNALLAKMLGSSMLAEVKGTVAGDKVAKFYASGAKLDVAIESCQGCYAKYEPSSGRIIFDSELIQQYLRANNTSSDKMVGSKEQLAGLGKYLSPMLAHEGTHQMQHAWADKAGVYKPYVQEDEEEANSMEALYTMEKLKKDPKFKSMLIKMRNSSSSYAGKRLELERTFKKNTDEFGDKVSQVYYPGLPSFGAASSQTLSAISGELGRRSALAAAEQAEIEKTGTNLEEARAMTTQELSGYVGEIRTSALKKIQDDLLHKSIYEDHYRNAGDWTGSMRQVVKTTAAAPKSKVPAM
;
A
#
# COMPACT_ATOMS: atom_id res chain seq x y z
N MET A 1 -38.10 6.44 -60.06
CA MET A 1 -38.16 5.70 -58.78
C MET A 1 -36.87 6.03 -58.03
N SER A 2 -36.71 7.12 -57.27
CA SER A 2 -37.35 7.51 -55.99
C SER A 2 -37.35 6.35 -55.00
N TRP A 3 -36.78 6.38 -53.80
CA TRP A 3 -36.46 7.44 -52.82
C TRP A 3 -35.23 7.03 -51.98
N ILE A 4 -34.55 8.00 -51.37
CA ILE A 4 -34.15 8.08 -49.93
C ILE A 4 -33.03 9.12 -49.77
N THR A 5 -33.40 10.27 -49.20
CA THR A 5 -32.50 11.28 -48.60
C THR A 5 -32.04 10.84 -47.20
N PRO A 6 -30.93 11.41 -46.69
CA PRO A 6 -31.02 11.99 -45.35
C PRO A 6 -30.53 13.44 -45.26
N LYS A 7 -31.11 14.09 -44.25
CA LYS A 7 -31.12 15.53 -43.97
C LYS A 7 -29.74 16.04 -43.55
N ILE A 8 -29.22 16.98 -44.34
CA ILE A 8 -28.23 17.98 -43.90
C ILE A 8 -29.02 19.24 -43.58
N SER A 9 -29.21 19.55 -42.29
CA SER A 9 -29.46 20.91 -41.77
C SER A 9 -29.89 20.83 -40.30
N ARG A 10 -29.05 21.39 -39.42
CA ARG A 10 -29.37 22.08 -38.13
C ARG A 10 -28.22 21.92 -37.12
N ILE A 11 -27.05 22.51 -37.40
CA ILE A 11 -26.08 22.91 -36.37
C ILE A 11 -25.44 24.23 -36.83
N PHE A 12 -26.20 25.33 -36.78
CA PHE A 12 -25.67 26.70 -36.89
C PHE A 12 -26.72 27.66 -36.29
N MET A 13 -26.94 27.59 -34.97
CA MET A 13 -27.66 28.63 -34.18
C MET A 13 -27.59 28.31 -32.68
N LEU A 14 -26.37 28.27 -32.11
CA LEU A 14 -26.19 28.17 -30.65
C LEU A 14 -24.88 28.81 -30.17
N THR A 15 -24.47 29.90 -30.82
CA THR A 15 -23.24 30.65 -30.49
C THR A 15 -23.48 32.14 -30.19
N ALA A 16 -24.73 32.61 -30.17
CA ALA A 16 -25.05 34.04 -29.94
C ALA A 16 -25.83 34.35 -28.65
N LEU A 17 -26.07 33.37 -27.77
CA LEU A 17 -26.85 33.55 -26.53
C LEU A 17 -26.09 33.16 -25.23
N ALA A 18 -24.77 32.92 -25.33
CA ALA A 18 -23.91 32.68 -24.17
C ALA A 18 -23.02 33.89 -23.80
N ALA A 19 -23.04 34.97 -24.60
CA ALA A 19 -22.20 36.16 -24.38
C ALA A 19 -22.85 37.23 -23.47
N SER A 20 -24.11 37.08 -23.07
CA SER A 20 -24.87 38.13 -22.36
C SER A 20 -25.22 37.82 -20.90
N ALA A 21 -24.82 36.66 -20.37
CA ALA A 21 -25.18 36.22 -19.01
C ALA A 21 -24.00 36.24 -18.00
N VAL A 22 -22.82 36.72 -18.38
CA VAL A 22 -21.63 36.74 -17.50
C VAL A 22 -21.45 38.08 -16.77
N CYS A 23 -22.21 39.12 -17.12
CA CYS A 23 -22.14 40.43 -16.46
C CYS A 23 -23.10 40.50 -15.26
N GLY A 24 -22.68 39.97 -14.10
CA GLY A 24 -23.46 40.16 -12.87
C GLY A 24 -23.09 39.33 -11.65
N LEU A 25 -22.06 38.47 -11.69
CA LEU A 25 -21.51 37.87 -10.47
C LEU A 25 -20.71 38.93 -9.69
N SER A 26 -21.41 39.91 -9.11
CA SER A 26 -20.84 40.72 -8.05
C SER A 26 -20.37 39.77 -6.96
N ALA A 27 -19.07 39.81 -6.62
CA ALA A 27 -18.50 39.04 -5.52
C ALA A 27 -19.43 39.21 -4.30
N GLN A 28 -20.10 38.13 -3.89
CA GLN A 28 -20.95 38.19 -2.72
C GLN A 28 -20.04 38.35 -1.51
N GLU A 29 -20.03 39.55 -0.95
CA GLU A 29 -19.37 39.79 0.32
C GLU A 29 -19.98 38.87 1.39
N LEU A 30 -19.13 38.33 2.26
CA LEU A 30 -19.58 37.56 3.40
C LEU A 30 -20.43 38.47 4.31
N THR A 31 -21.58 37.97 4.75
CA THR A 31 -22.38 38.65 5.78
C THR A 31 -21.58 38.79 7.09
N LYS A 32 -22.05 39.63 8.02
CA LYS A 32 -21.40 39.78 9.34
C LYS A 32 -21.40 38.45 10.10
N GLU A 33 -22.49 37.71 10.00
CA GLU A 33 -22.68 36.39 10.61
C GLU A 33 -21.72 35.37 9.99
N GLU A 34 -21.57 35.36 8.66
CA GLU A 34 -20.62 34.49 7.96
C GLU A 34 -19.16 34.84 8.29
N THR A 35 -18.84 36.12 8.41
CA THR A 35 -17.50 36.60 8.80
C THR A 35 -17.16 36.15 10.23
N TYR A 36 -18.10 36.29 11.16
CA TYR A 36 -17.94 35.79 12.53
C TYR A 36 -17.77 34.27 12.57
N ARG A 37 -18.61 33.54 11.82
CA ARG A 37 -18.55 32.07 11.71
C ARG A 37 -17.23 31.59 11.12
N LEU A 38 -16.76 32.24 10.06
CA LEU A 38 -15.46 31.97 9.43
C LEU A 38 -14.30 32.20 10.40
N LYS A 39 -14.27 33.33 11.14
CA LYS A 39 -13.26 33.62 12.15
C LYS A 39 -13.24 32.58 13.28
N ASN A 40 -14.41 32.09 13.69
CA ASN A 40 -14.52 31.01 14.66
C ASN A 40 -13.92 29.70 14.12
N TYR A 41 -14.24 29.33 12.88
CA TYR A 41 -13.64 28.16 12.23
C TYR A 41 -12.12 28.29 12.12
N GLU A 42 -11.60 29.43 11.66
CA GLU A 42 -10.14 29.67 11.57
C GLU A 42 -9.42 29.43 12.90
N THR A 43 -9.96 30.01 13.98
CA THR A 43 -9.37 29.93 15.31
C THR A 43 -9.34 28.48 15.78
N ARG A 44 -10.48 27.79 15.69
CA ARG A 44 -10.62 26.42 16.18
C ARG A 44 -9.86 25.40 15.30
N ILE A 45 -9.91 25.52 13.98
CA ILE A 45 -9.13 24.66 13.06
C ILE A 45 -7.63 24.83 13.28
N THR A 46 -7.15 26.05 13.54
CA THR A 46 -5.73 26.29 13.86
C THR A 46 -5.30 25.59 15.15
N SER A 47 -6.22 25.40 16.09
CA SER A 47 -6.00 24.58 17.30
C SER A 47 -6.22 23.06 17.10
N ALA A 48 -6.38 22.63 15.84
CA ALA A 48 -6.70 21.26 15.44
C ALA A 48 -8.01 20.72 16.02
N ASP A 49 -9.01 21.57 16.23
CA ASP A 49 -10.31 21.14 16.77
C ASP A 49 -11.10 20.28 15.75
N PRO A 50 -11.40 19.00 16.06
CA PRO A 50 -12.09 18.11 15.13
C PRO A 50 -13.55 18.51 14.87
N GLU A 51 -14.26 19.05 15.86
CA GLU A 51 -15.65 19.46 15.69
C GLU A 51 -15.74 20.66 14.74
N ALA A 52 -14.89 21.66 14.93
CA ALA A 52 -14.81 22.82 14.03
C ALA A 52 -14.39 22.43 12.62
N SER A 53 -13.44 21.50 12.51
CA SER A 53 -12.96 20.98 11.22
C SER A 53 -14.09 20.28 10.46
N ASN A 54 -14.80 19.35 11.10
CA ASN A 54 -15.95 18.68 10.52
C ASN A 54 -17.10 19.65 10.21
N GLY A 55 -17.33 20.64 11.07
CA GLY A 55 -18.34 21.68 10.86
C GLY A 55 -18.06 22.52 9.62
N PHE A 56 -16.82 23.00 9.46
CA PHE A 56 -16.40 23.79 8.29
C PHE A 56 -16.52 22.98 6.99
N LEU A 57 -16.13 21.70 7.00
CA LEU A 57 -16.24 20.83 5.82
C LEU A 57 -17.69 20.56 5.39
N LYS A 58 -18.65 20.64 6.32
CA LYS A 58 -20.09 20.48 6.05
C LYS A 58 -20.79 21.78 5.67
N ASP A 59 -20.19 22.94 5.96
CA ASP A 59 -20.73 24.26 5.63
C ASP A 59 -20.39 24.63 4.17
N SER A 60 -21.00 23.90 3.23
CA SER A 60 -20.75 24.08 1.79
C SER A 60 -21.05 25.51 1.34
N THR A 61 -22.09 26.14 1.86
CA THR A 61 -22.46 27.52 1.51
C THR A 61 -21.36 28.52 1.86
N LEU A 62 -20.78 28.44 3.07
CA LEU A 62 -19.67 29.33 3.45
C LEU A 62 -18.42 29.02 2.63
N LEU A 63 -18.13 27.74 2.40
CA LEU A 63 -16.97 27.33 1.61
C LEU A 63 -17.07 27.81 0.16
N ASP A 64 -18.23 27.70 -0.49
CA ASP A 64 -18.46 28.13 -1.86
C ASP A 64 -18.30 29.65 -2.00
N LYS A 65 -18.84 30.42 -1.04
CA LYS A 65 -18.63 31.88 -1.00
C LYS A 65 -17.15 32.23 -0.79
N LEU A 66 -16.47 31.52 0.11
CA LEU A 66 -15.05 31.76 0.39
C LEU A 66 -14.17 31.39 -0.82
N LEU A 67 -14.52 30.34 -1.57
CA LEU A 67 -13.84 29.98 -2.81
C LEU A 67 -13.93 31.08 -3.87
N ILE A 68 -15.00 31.88 -3.86
CA ILE A 68 -15.16 33.03 -4.75
C ILE A 68 -14.41 34.25 -4.21
N SER A 69 -14.56 34.56 -2.92
CA SER A 69 -14.04 35.80 -2.33
C SER A 69 -12.55 35.76 -1.97
N ASP A 70 -12.07 34.62 -1.47
CA ASP A 70 -10.67 34.39 -1.07
C ASP A 70 -10.29 32.91 -1.27
N PRO A 71 -9.99 32.50 -2.53
CA PRO A 71 -9.72 31.10 -2.87
C PRO A 71 -8.54 30.51 -2.08
N GLY A 72 -7.48 31.30 -1.86
CA GLY A 72 -6.29 30.86 -1.13
C GLY A 72 -6.62 30.47 0.31
N LYS A 73 -7.44 31.30 0.98
CA LYS A 73 -7.92 31.04 2.33
C LYS A 73 -8.89 29.86 2.39
N ALA A 74 -9.82 29.76 1.44
CA ALA A 74 -10.72 28.61 1.33
C ALA A 74 -9.95 27.30 1.24
N VAL A 75 -8.98 27.20 0.33
CA VAL A 75 -8.18 25.99 0.13
C VAL A 75 -7.34 25.69 1.37
N GLY A 76 -6.70 26.72 1.95
CA GLY A 76 -5.90 26.59 3.16
C GLY A 76 -6.69 26.04 4.35
N LEU A 77 -7.89 26.56 4.58
CA LEU A 77 -8.78 26.08 5.66
C LEU A 77 -9.35 24.69 5.35
N LYS A 78 -9.79 24.43 4.12
CA LYS A 78 -10.32 23.12 3.71
C LYS A 78 -9.26 22.02 3.87
N SER A 79 -8.01 22.31 3.52
CA SER A 79 -6.89 21.39 3.69
C SER A 79 -6.60 21.10 5.17
N LYS A 80 -6.51 22.13 6.02
CA LYS A 80 -6.31 21.95 7.48
C LYS A 80 -7.45 21.16 8.12
N ALA A 81 -8.70 21.58 7.86
CA ALA A 81 -9.89 20.91 8.40
C ALA A 81 -9.99 19.46 7.92
N GLY A 82 -9.74 19.22 6.63
CA GLY A 82 -9.70 17.88 6.03
C GLY A 82 -8.68 16.98 6.72
N ALA A 83 -7.46 17.47 6.93
CA ALA A 83 -6.42 16.70 7.59
C ALA A 83 -6.76 16.38 9.05
N VAL A 84 -7.30 17.33 9.81
CA VAL A 84 -7.72 17.11 11.21
C VAL A 84 -8.85 16.07 11.29
N ALA A 85 -9.88 16.20 10.45
CA ALA A 85 -11.00 15.26 10.42
C ALA A 85 -10.55 13.84 10.01
N GLU A 86 -9.67 13.71 9.03
CA GLU A 86 -9.14 12.41 8.62
C GLU A 86 -8.19 11.80 9.66
N TYR A 87 -7.44 12.65 10.37
CA TYR A 87 -6.58 12.20 11.47
C TYR A 87 -7.41 11.72 12.68
N GLU A 88 -8.49 12.42 13.01
CA GLU A 88 -9.45 11.96 14.00
C GLU A 88 -10.00 10.58 13.64
N LYS A 89 -10.53 10.40 12.41
CA LYS A 89 -11.05 9.11 11.95
C LYS A 89 -9.99 8.01 12.02
N LEU A 90 -8.76 8.30 11.62
CA LEU A 90 -7.65 7.36 11.70
C LEU A 90 -7.45 6.87 13.14
N LEU A 91 -7.39 7.81 14.09
CA LEU A 91 -7.17 7.48 15.50
C LEU A 91 -8.39 6.80 16.12
N ASP A 92 -9.61 7.10 15.68
CA ASP A 92 -10.85 6.50 16.16
C ASP A 92 -11.05 5.03 15.76
N LYS A 93 -10.36 4.56 14.70
CA LYS A 93 -10.37 3.15 14.31
C LYS A 93 -10.00 2.22 15.49
N ASN A 94 -10.54 1.00 15.45
CA ASN A 94 -10.32 -0.01 16.50
C ASN A 94 -8.98 -0.73 16.32
N TRP A 95 -7.89 -0.03 16.66
CA TRP A 95 -6.54 -0.56 16.60
C TRP A 95 -6.26 -1.52 17.77
N THR A 96 -5.78 -2.73 17.45
CA THR A 96 -5.30 -3.68 18.46
C THR A 96 -3.81 -3.50 18.73
N ALA A 97 -3.32 -4.07 19.84
CA ALA A 97 -1.89 -4.07 20.15
C ALA A 97 -1.02 -4.71 19.06
N SER A 98 -1.53 -5.75 18.37
CA SER A 98 -0.82 -6.39 17.26
C SER A 98 -0.74 -5.53 15.99
N GLN A 99 -1.50 -4.43 15.92
CA GLN A 99 -1.50 -3.47 14.81
C GLN A 99 -0.71 -2.20 15.12
N GLU A 100 0.09 -2.17 16.19
CA GLU A 100 0.90 -1.01 16.57
C GLU A 100 1.77 -0.48 15.41
N ARG A 101 2.46 -1.38 14.70
CA ARG A 101 3.26 -0.98 13.51
C ARG A 101 2.40 -0.33 12.45
N ASN A 102 1.25 -0.91 12.15
CA ASN A 102 0.35 -0.40 11.12
C ASN A 102 -0.22 0.98 11.50
N LEU A 103 -0.58 1.19 12.76
CA LEU A 103 -0.98 2.51 13.24
C LEU A 103 0.19 3.51 13.13
N SER A 104 1.41 3.10 13.49
CA SER A 104 2.61 3.92 13.34
C SER A 104 2.85 4.34 11.89
N GLU A 105 2.74 3.43 10.93
CA GLU A 105 2.86 3.71 9.49
C GLU A 105 1.74 4.63 8.97
N ALA A 106 0.51 4.43 9.44
CA ALA A 106 -0.62 5.27 9.07
C ALA A 106 -0.48 6.71 9.61
N MET A 107 0.07 6.88 10.81
CA MET A 107 0.36 8.21 11.36
C MET A 107 1.56 8.86 10.68
N SER A 108 2.62 8.10 10.37
CA SER A 108 3.85 8.65 9.80
C SER A 108 3.65 9.25 8.41
N SER A 109 2.70 8.72 7.63
CA SER A 109 2.32 9.29 6.33
C SER A 109 1.58 10.64 6.44
N ARG A 110 1.07 11.00 7.62
CA ARG A 110 0.28 12.22 7.85
C ARG A 110 1.03 13.27 8.67
N LEU A 111 1.86 12.83 9.63
CA LEU A 111 2.63 13.70 10.53
C LEU A 111 3.97 14.14 9.89
N LEU A 112 3.90 14.85 8.77
CA LEU A 112 5.06 15.38 8.05
C LEU A 112 5.27 16.88 8.34
N ASP A 113 6.51 17.36 8.25
CA ASP A 113 6.92 18.74 8.57
C ASP A 113 6.14 19.82 7.80
N GLN A 114 5.76 19.53 6.56
CA GLN A 114 5.03 20.45 5.68
C GLN A 114 3.57 20.02 5.45
N SER A 115 3.08 19.06 6.24
CA SER A 115 1.70 18.59 6.15
C SER A 115 0.70 19.66 6.64
N PRO A 116 -0.59 19.55 6.28
CA PRO A 116 -1.60 20.40 6.90
C PRO A 116 -1.69 20.21 8.42
N LEU A 117 -1.31 19.03 8.94
CA LEU A 117 -1.24 18.74 10.38
C LEU A 117 -0.12 19.51 11.08
N SER A 118 1.01 19.79 10.42
CA SER A 118 2.06 20.64 11.01
C SER A 118 1.59 22.09 11.13
N LYS A 119 0.82 22.58 10.15
CA LYS A 119 0.22 23.92 10.15
C LYS A 119 -0.84 24.15 11.23
N VAL A 120 -1.25 23.09 11.93
CA VAL A 120 -2.15 23.15 13.11
C VAL A 120 -1.47 22.62 14.39
N GLY A 121 -0.15 22.45 14.37
CA GLY A 121 0.66 22.14 15.56
C GLY A 121 0.69 20.66 15.99
N LEU A 122 0.27 19.73 15.12
CA LEU A 122 0.31 18.28 15.40
C LEU A 122 1.58 17.59 14.89
N ALA A 123 2.33 18.23 13.98
CA ALA A 123 3.60 17.77 13.43
C ALA A 123 4.61 18.94 13.45
N PRO A 124 5.93 18.69 13.35
CA PRO A 124 6.59 17.40 13.15
C PRO A 124 6.71 16.53 14.41
N LYS A 125 6.53 17.11 15.61
CA LYS A 125 6.68 16.41 16.89
C LYS A 125 5.49 15.47 17.16
N PRO A 126 5.64 14.15 16.96
CA PRO A 126 4.50 13.23 16.97
C PRO A 126 3.79 13.15 18.33
N GLU A 127 4.48 13.44 19.43
CA GLU A 127 3.92 13.47 20.79
C GLU A 127 2.77 14.46 20.95
N LYS A 128 2.67 15.50 20.11
CA LYS A 128 1.55 16.45 20.12
C LYS A 128 0.19 15.79 19.87
N THR A 129 0.19 14.61 19.25
CA THR A 129 -0.96 13.73 19.13
C THR A 129 -1.55 13.34 20.49
N LEU A 130 -0.72 13.11 21.50
CA LEU A 130 -1.18 12.69 22.83
C LEU A 130 -1.89 13.85 23.55
N ASP A 131 -1.28 15.04 23.52
CA ASP A 131 -1.89 16.28 24.06
C ASP A 131 -3.24 16.56 23.37
N TRP A 132 -3.28 16.42 22.05
CA TRP A 132 -4.49 16.59 21.24
C TRP A 132 -5.56 15.57 21.59
N ALA A 133 -5.21 14.29 21.70
CA ALA A 133 -6.14 13.22 22.02
C ALA A 133 -6.71 13.38 23.45
N ALA A 134 -5.88 13.80 24.41
CA ALA A 134 -6.33 14.12 25.76
C ALA A 134 -7.30 15.31 25.78
N ARG A 135 -7.09 16.32 24.92
CA ARG A 135 -7.98 17.48 24.82
C ARG A 135 -9.33 17.15 24.18
N TYR A 136 -9.34 16.42 23.07
CA TYR A 136 -10.54 16.31 22.22
C TYR A 136 -11.21 14.93 22.24
N LYS A 137 -10.51 13.86 22.61
CA LYS A 137 -11.01 12.47 22.44
C LYS A 137 -11.16 11.69 23.74
N ASN A 138 -10.32 11.94 24.75
CA ASN A 138 -10.33 11.23 26.03
C ASN A 138 -10.28 9.70 25.87
N TYR A 139 -9.31 9.19 25.10
CA TYR A 139 -9.19 7.75 24.85
C TYR A 139 -8.95 6.93 26.13
N PRO A 140 -9.41 5.67 26.18
CA PRO A 140 -9.16 4.80 27.33
C PRO A 140 -7.65 4.50 27.47
N PRO A 141 -7.16 4.20 28.69
CA PRO A 141 -5.73 4.02 28.96
C PRO A 141 -5.01 3.05 28.02
N GLY A 142 -5.65 1.92 27.65
CA GLY A 142 -5.07 0.95 26.73
C GLY A 142 -4.82 1.51 25.32
N LYS A 143 -5.72 2.36 24.83
CA LYS A 143 -5.57 3.04 23.53
C LYS A 143 -4.53 4.14 23.60
N THR A 144 -4.48 4.90 24.70
CA THR A 144 -3.40 5.88 24.95
C THR A 144 -2.03 5.20 24.95
N ALA A 145 -1.87 4.09 25.66
CA ALA A 145 -0.62 3.33 25.67
C ALA A 145 -0.24 2.78 24.28
N LEU A 146 -1.23 2.35 23.48
CA LEU A 146 -1.00 1.96 22.08
C LEU A 146 -0.51 3.14 21.23
N LEU A 147 -1.09 4.34 21.42
CA LEU A 147 -0.64 5.55 20.73
C LEU A 147 0.80 5.90 21.11
N GLU A 148 1.17 5.85 22.38
CA GLU A 148 2.55 6.13 22.81
C GLU A 148 3.57 5.21 22.13
N ARG A 149 3.29 3.91 22.07
CA ARG A 149 4.15 2.94 21.36
C ARG A 149 4.16 3.17 19.84
N SER A 150 3.01 3.48 19.26
CA SER A 150 2.89 3.73 17.81
C SER A 150 3.55 5.04 17.38
N LEU A 151 3.60 6.05 18.25
CA LEU A 151 4.34 7.32 18.03
C LEU A 151 5.84 7.16 18.27
N ARG A 152 6.28 5.96 18.66
CA ARG A 152 7.69 5.67 18.97
C ARG A 152 8.23 6.62 20.02
N LYS A 153 7.42 6.95 21.05
CA LYS A 153 7.85 7.76 22.17
C LYS A 153 9.08 7.10 22.83
N TRP A 154 10.08 7.89 23.23
CA TRP A 154 11.36 7.35 23.75
C TRP A 154 11.13 6.32 24.85
N GLU A 155 10.32 6.67 25.87
CA GLU A 155 10.02 5.79 26.99
C GLU A 155 9.25 4.53 26.58
N SER A 156 8.56 4.55 25.44
CA SER A 156 7.85 3.37 24.93
C SER A 156 8.77 2.42 24.17
N VAL A 157 9.74 2.96 23.41
CA VAL A 157 10.69 2.16 22.62
C VAL A 157 11.78 1.57 23.51
N PHE A 158 12.30 2.38 24.43
CA PHE A 158 13.45 2.04 25.28
C PHE A 158 13.04 1.75 26.74
N ASN A 159 11.76 1.41 26.98
CA ASN A 159 11.30 1.10 28.33
C ASN A 159 12.10 -0.05 28.95
N GLY A 160 12.70 0.18 30.12
CA GLY A 160 13.52 -0.83 30.80
C GLY A 160 14.81 -1.18 30.07
N CYS A 161 15.18 -0.43 29.02
CA CYS A 161 16.49 -0.58 28.40
C CYS A 161 17.59 0.08 29.24
N SER A 162 18.80 -0.47 29.17
CA SER A 162 20.01 0.15 29.69
C SER A 162 20.95 0.54 28.55
N PHE A 163 21.57 1.72 28.67
CA PHE A 163 22.51 2.26 27.70
C PHE A 163 23.93 2.14 28.26
N ILE A 164 24.76 1.30 27.66
CA ILE A 164 26.14 1.09 28.09
C ILE A 164 27.08 1.63 27.02
N LEU A 165 27.74 2.75 27.32
CA LEU A 165 28.77 3.31 26.45
C LEU A 165 30.02 2.42 26.54
N SER A 166 30.47 1.93 25.39
CA SER A 166 31.75 1.26 25.26
C SER A 166 32.73 2.20 24.57
N SER A 167 33.69 2.69 25.34
CA SER A 167 34.82 3.48 24.85
C SER A 167 36.00 2.55 24.55
N GLY A 168 36.00 1.95 23.36
CA GLY A 168 37.11 1.13 22.87
C GLY A 168 38.22 1.99 22.24
N ARG A 169 39.38 1.37 21.93
CA ARG A 169 40.49 2.06 21.25
C ARG A 169 40.15 2.56 19.84
N SER A 170 39.13 2.00 19.20
CA SER A 170 38.76 2.33 17.82
C SER A 170 37.55 3.26 17.72
N GLU A 171 36.45 3.03 18.46
CA GLU A 171 35.22 3.86 18.36
C GLU A 171 34.38 3.85 19.64
N ASN A 172 33.68 4.97 19.90
CA ASN A 172 32.61 5.04 20.90
C ASN A 172 31.32 4.46 20.30
N LEU A 173 30.72 3.51 21.01
CA LEU A 173 29.40 2.97 20.63
C LEU A 173 28.56 2.64 21.86
N TRP A 174 27.25 2.73 21.73
CA TRP A 174 26.32 2.32 22.77
C TRP A 174 25.80 0.90 22.54
N TYR A 175 25.90 0.07 23.56
CA TYR A 175 25.15 -1.17 23.66
C TYR A 175 23.84 -0.87 24.39
N VAL A 176 22.72 -1.01 23.68
CA VAL A 176 21.39 -0.92 24.29
C VAL A 176 20.96 -2.34 24.63
N LYS A 177 20.69 -2.60 25.91
CA LYS A 177 20.21 -3.90 26.40
C LYS A 177 18.80 -3.77 26.93
N ASP A 178 17.96 -4.79 26.74
CA ASP A 178 16.62 -4.83 27.32
C ASP A 178 16.64 -5.11 28.83
N SER A 179 15.46 -5.18 29.45
CA SER A 179 15.31 -5.41 30.90
C SER A 179 15.80 -6.78 31.36
N ALA A 180 16.01 -7.73 30.43
CA ALA A 180 16.60 -9.04 30.71
C ALA A 180 18.12 -9.05 30.44
N GLY A 181 18.72 -7.89 30.13
CA GLY A 181 20.14 -7.76 29.81
C GLY A 181 20.53 -8.28 28.42
N ARG A 182 19.55 -8.63 27.58
CA ARG A 182 19.77 -9.11 26.21
C ARG A 182 20.07 -7.93 25.29
N ALA A 183 20.88 -8.13 24.26
CA ALA A 183 21.17 -7.07 23.30
C ALA A 183 19.89 -6.66 22.54
N PHE A 184 19.48 -5.40 22.67
CA PHE A 184 18.37 -4.82 21.92
C PHE A 184 18.88 -4.23 20.61
N MET A 185 19.82 -3.27 20.67
CA MET A 185 20.47 -2.70 19.48
C MET A 185 21.86 -2.15 19.80
N LYS A 186 22.63 -1.86 18.74
CA LYS A 186 23.89 -1.10 18.82
C LYS A 186 23.71 0.26 18.15
N ILE A 187 24.14 1.31 18.85
CA ILE A 187 24.15 2.68 18.32
C ILE A 187 25.61 3.10 18.09
N THR A 188 26.00 3.32 16.84
CA THR A 188 27.36 3.73 16.44
C THR A 188 27.44 5.24 16.25
N LYS A 189 28.65 5.81 16.23
CA LYS A 189 28.87 7.25 16.00
C LYS A 189 28.27 7.79 14.69
N ASP A 190 28.11 6.91 13.70
CA ASP A 190 27.56 7.24 12.37
C ASP A 190 26.03 7.17 12.35
N ASP A 191 25.39 6.68 13.42
CA ASP A 191 23.94 6.68 13.51
C ASP A 191 23.39 8.08 13.73
N ALA A 192 22.27 8.35 13.05
CA ALA A 192 21.59 9.64 13.14
C ALA A 192 21.25 10.06 14.59
N ILE A 193 20.99 9.11 15.49
CA ILE A 193 20.58 9.41 16.87
C ILE A 193 21.75 9.51 17.86
N PHE A 194 22.99 9.22 17.44
CA PHE A 194 24.12 9.13 18.36
C PHE A 194 24.40 10.46 19.06
N LYS A 195 24.61 10.37 20.39
CA LYS A 195 25.14 11.42 21.26
C LYS A 195 26.01 10.81 22.34
N ASP A 196 26.86 11.64 22.94
CA ASP A 196 27.77 11.23 24.03
C ASP A 196 27.04 10.90 25.34
N THR A 197 25.73 11.15 25.43
CA THR A 197 24.90 10.83 26.60
C THR A 197 23.53 10.31 26.18
N GLU A 198 22.91 9.46 27.01
CA GLU A 198 21.52 9.01 26.82
C GLU A 198 20.53 10.19 26.74
N ALA A 199 20.67 11.17 27.64
CA ALA A 199 19.84 12.37 27.64
C ALA A 199 19.95 13.16 26.32
N GLY A 200 21.15 13.24 25.74
CA GLY A 200 21.36 13.83 24.42
C GLY A 200 20.65 13.05 23.32
N MET A 201 20.73 11.71 23.33
CA MET A 201 20.03 10.86 22.36
C MET A 201 18.51 11.03 22.46
N LYS A 202 17.98 11.05 23.70
CA LYS A 202 16.56 11.32 23.97
C LYS A 202 16.13 12.68 23.43
N SER A 203 16.88 13.74 23.72
CA SER A 203 16.56 15.08 23.24
C SER A 203 16.54 15.16 21.71
N LEU A 204 17.48 14.50 21.03
CA LEU A 204 17.48 14.43 19.57
C LEU A 204 16.28 13.61 19.05
N TRP A 205 15.99 12.47 19.67
CA TRP A 205 14.85 11.62 19.31
C TRP A 205 13.52 12.39 19.34
N GLU A 206 13.33 13.23 20.36
CA GLU A 206 12.15 14.09 20.52
C GLU A 206 12.03 15.18 19.43
N THR A 207 13.10 15.50 18.70
CA THR A 207 13.05 16.39 17.54
C THR A 207 12.77 15.68 16.21
N MET A 208 12.96 14.36 16.15
CA MET A 208 12.71 13.57 14.94
C MET A 208 11.22 13.44 14.67
N THR A 209 10.87 13.44 13.39
CA THR A 209 9.54 13.05 12.90
C THR A 209 9.26 11.59 13.17
N LEU A 210 7.98 11.20 13.14
CA LEU A 210 7.62 9.79 13.24
C LEU A 210 8.19 8.94 12.10
N LYS A 211 8.30 9.52 10.88
CA LYS A 211 8.86 8.83 9.72
C LYS A 211 10.35 8.53 9.92
N GLU A 212 11.13 9.48 10.42
CA GLU A 212 12.55 9.27 10.71
C GLU A 212 12.77 8.23 11.80
N ARG A 213 11.95 8.25 12.87
CA ARG A 213 12.02 7.23 13.94
C ARG A 213 11.71 5.83 13.40
N ASN A 214 10.65 5.69 12.59
CA ASN A 214 10.31 4.42 11.96
C ASN A 214 11.42 3.93 11.02
N ASN A 215 11.98 4.82 10.20
CA ASN A 215 13.10 4.47 9.30
C ASN A 215 14.33 4.00 10.08
N TYR A 216 14.68 4.70 11.17
CA TYR A 216 15.83 4.32 12.01
C TYR A 216 15.64 2.96 12.66
N LEU A 217 14.47 2.72 13.28
CA LEU A 217 14.18 1.44 13.93
C LEU A 217 14.09 0.29 12.93
N ASN A 218 13.49 0.53 11.76
CA ASN A 218 13.45 -0.45 10.67
C ASN A 218 14.86 -0.78 10.18
N PHE A 219 15.74 0.21 9.99
CA PHE A 219 17.13 -0.02 9.60
C PHE A 219 17.87 -0.90 10.62
N LYS A 220 17.72 -0.60 11.93
CA LYS A 220 18.31 -1.42 12.99
C LYS A 220 17.73 -2.84 13.05
N ALA A 221 16.42 -2.97 12.89
CA ALA A 221 15.76 -4.27 12.85
C ALA A 221 16.17 -5.09 11.62
N GLY A 222 16.33 -4.45 10.47
CA GLY A 222 16.82 -5.05 9.23
C GLY A 222 18.24 -5.57 9.37
N GLY A 223 19.15 -4.75 9.94
CA GLY A 223 20.52 -5.19 10.22
C GLY A 223 20.58 -6.37 11.20
N LEU A 224 19.72 -6.39 12.22
CA LEU A 224 19.60 -7.56 13.11
C LEU A 224 19.08 -8.80 12.36
N LEU A 225 18.08 -8.65 11.49
CA LEU A 225 17.57 -9.74 10.67
C LEU A 225 18.63 -10.29 9.73
N ASP A 226 19.41 -9.42 9.08
CA ASP A 226 20.52 -9.81 8.21
C ASP A 226 21.58 -10.58 9.01
N ASP A 227 21.97 -10.07 10.17
CA ASP A 227 22.87 -10.75 11.12
C ASP A 227 22.35 -12.14 11.54
N LEU A 228 21.03 -12.30 11.74
CA LEU A 228 20.43 -13.59 12.12
C LEU A 228 20.48 -14.59 10.96
N ILE A 229 20.17 -14.11 9.75
CA ILE A 229 20.26 -14.91 8.53
C ILE A 229 21.72 -15.34 8.32
N ASP A 230 22.67 -14.40 8.42
CA ASP A 230 24.09 -14.65 8.18
C ASP A 230 24.76 -15.46 9.30
N LYS A 231 24.47 -15.23 10.58
CA LYS A 231 25.07 -16.03 11.67
C LYS A 231 24.54 -17.46 11.71
N SER A 232 23.33 -17.70 11.22
CA SER A 232 22.83 -19.07 11.02
C SER A 232 23.64 -19.86 9.98
N ILE A 233 24.53 -19.20 9.23
CA ILE A 233 25.52 -19.79 8.33
C ILE A 233 26.75 -20.30 9.10
N SER A 234 27.14 -19.64 10.19
CA SER A 234 28.46 -19.84 10.82
C SER A 234 28.45 -20.58 12.16
N ASP A 235 27.35 -20.57 12.92
CA ASP A 235 27.31 -21.13 14.27
C ASP A 235 26.29 -22.28 14.40
N ASN A 236 26.80 -23.51 14.47
CA ASN A 236 26.01 -24.75 14.60
C ASN A 236 25.25 -24.89 15.93
N SER A 237 25.48 -24.01 16.90
CA SER A 237 24.85 -24.09 18.21
C SER A 237 23.45 -23.47 18.28
N VAL A 238 23.05 -22.68 17.27
CA VAL A 238 21.74 -22.01 17.28
C VAL A 238 20.66 -22.94 16.72
N ARG A 239 20.13 -23.83 17.57
CA ARG A 239 18.92 -24.61 17.26
C ARG A 239 17.72 -23.67 17.13
N ALA A 240 16.95 -23.80 16.05
CA ALA A 240 15.79 -22.95 15.78
C ALA A 240 14.71 -22.99 16.88
N ALA A 241 14.54 -24.14 17.54
CA ALA A 241 13.59 -24.33 18.62
C ALA A 241 14.03 -23.69 19.96
N ASP A 242 15.33 -23.44 20.12
CA ASP A 242 15.96 -22.92 21.34
C ASP A 242 16.57 -21.53 21.13
N SER A 243 16.28 -20.86 20.01
CA SER A 243 16.74 -19.49 19.76
C SER A 243 15.62 -18.51 20.11
N PRO A 244 15.49 -18.10 21.38
CA PRO A 244 14.60 -17.01 21.81
C PRO A 244 14.89 -15.69 21.06
N ILE A 245 15.95 -15.64 20.25
CA ILE A 245 16.41 -14.44 19.56
C ILE A 245 15.46 -14.02 18.42
N VAL A 246 14.85 -14.96 17.68
CA VAL A 246 13.98 -14.60 16.54
C VAL A 246 12.56 -14.25 17.00
N GLY A 247 12.03 -14.99 18.00
CA GLY A 247 10.67 -14.78 18.52
C GLY A 247 10.60 -13.69 19.59
N ASP A 248 11.63 -13.51 20.40
CA ASP A 248 11.57 -12.68 21.60
C ASP A 248 12.39 -11.40 21.53
N ASN A 249 13.05 -11.09 20.39
CA ASN A 249 13.73 -9.81 20.23
C ASN A 249 12.72 -8.73 19.79
N PRO A 250 12.39 -7.77 20.68
CA PRO A 250 11.37 -6.75 20.40
C PRO A 250 11.78 -5.80 19.27
N LEU A 251 13.06 -5.74 18.88
CA LEU A 251 13.51 -4.89 17.77
C LEU A 251 12.91 -5.34 16.43
N LEU A 252 12.71 -6.64 16.23
CA LEU A 252 12.15 -7.18 15.00
C LEU A 252 10.69 -6.75 14.76
N ASN A 253 9.99 -6.28 15.80
CA ASN A 253 8.63 -5.72 15.66
C ASN A 253 8.59 -4.39 14.89
N TYR A 254 9.75 -3.75 14.69
CA TYR A 254 9.88 -2.49 13.95
C TYR A 254 10.24 -2.69 12.47
N LEU A 255 10.37 -3.95 12.01
CA LEU A 255 10.50 -4.22 10.58
C LEU A 255 9.27 -3.72 9.82
N ASP A 256 9.51 -2.99 8.74
CA ASP A 256 8.50 -2.60 7.77
C ASP A 256 7.83 -3.81 7.09
N GLY A 257 6.86 -3.56 6.21
CA GLY A 257 6.18 -4.61 5.45
C GLY A 257 7.14 -5.61 4.78
N PRO A 258 8.06 -5.16 3.91
CA PRO A 258 9.06 -6.01 3.27
C PRO A 258 9.96 -6.78 4.26
N GLY A 259 10.53 -6.10 5.26
CA GLY A 259 11.41 -6.68 6.28
C GLY A 259 10.70 -7.75 7.11
N ASN A 260 9.47 -7.49 7.54
CA ASN A 260 8.66 -8.49 8.25
C ASN A 260 8.33 -9.67 7.33
N GLY A 261 8.06 -9.43 6.04
CA GLY A 261 7.92 -10.49 5.05
C GLY A 261 9.17 -11.39 4.96
N ARG A 262 10.37 -10.79 4.97
CA ARG A 262 11.65 -11.53 5.02
C ARG A 262 11.77 -12.35 6.32
N LEU A 263 11.47 -11.77 7.47
CA LEU A 263 11.47 -12.45 8.77
C LEU A 263 10.52 -13.67 8.77
N GLN A 264 9.27 -13.49 8.32
CA GLN A 264 8.30 -14.58 8.26
C GLN A 264 8.75 -15.70 7.31
N LYS A 265 9.39 -15.36 6.17
CA LYS A 265 9.99 -16.34 5.26
C LYS A 265 11.12 -17.09 5.95
N TYR A 266 11.99 -16.41 6.69
CA TYR A 266 13.07 -17.03 7.45
C TYR A 266 12.54 -17.99 8.54
N ILE A 267 11.57 -17.56 9.33
CA ILE A 267 10.89 -18.42 10.33
C ILE A 267 10.26 -19.65 9.66
N ALA A 268 9.58 -19.47 8.52
CA ALA A 268 8.98 -20.58 7.79
C ALA A 268 10.02 -21.59 7.29
N LYS A 269 11.18 -21.11 6.80
CA LYS A 269 12.33 -21.94 6.39
C LYS A 269 12.87 -22.76 7.56
N MET A 270 13.16 -22.10 8.68
CA MET A 270 13.65 -22.73 9.92
C MET A 270 12.70 -23.84 10.38
N ASN A 271 11.41 -23.53 10.49
CA ASN A 271 10.38 -24.50 10.88
C ASN A 271 10.28 -25.68 9.91
N ALA A 272 10.42 -25.46 8.61
CA ALA A 272 10.38 -26.54 7.63
C ALA A 272 11.57 -27.48 7.77
N VAL A 273 12.77 -26.94 7.99
CA VAL A 273 14.00 -27.72 8.19
C VAL A 273 13.94 -28.53 9.47
N GLU A 274 13.49 -27.97 10.60
CA GLU A 274 13.38 -28.73 11.85
C GLU A 274 12.38 -29.90 11.74
N LEU A 275 11.24 -29.67 11.08
CA LEU A 275 10.28 -30.75 10.78
C LEU A 275 10.87 -31.83 9.87
N ALA A 276 11.79 -31.48 8.98
CA ALA A 276 12.48 -32.43 8.11
C ALA A 276 13.56 -33.21 8.88
N LYS A 277 14.36 -32.55 9.72
CA LYS A 277 15.40 -33.19 10.56
C LYS A 277 14.84 -34.34 11.40
N ALA A 278 13.65 -34.18 11.96
CA ALA A 278 12.97 -35.23 12.74
C ALA A 278 12.71 -36.54 11.96
N ARG A 279 12.92 -36.57 10.64
CA ARG A 279 12.68 -37.71 9.75
C ARG A 279 13.95 -38.26 9.11
N LEU A 280 15.10 -37.66 9.39
CA LEU A 280 16.36 -38.03 8.78
C LEU A 280 17.13 -39.00 9.67
N ASN A 281 17.85 -39.94 9.04
CA ASN A 281 18.79 -40.79 9.77
C ASN A 281 20.07 -40.00 10.16
N PRO A 282 20.91 -40.53 11.06
CA PRO A 282 22.11 -39.82 11.52
C PRO A 282 23.07 -39.40 10.39
N ALA A 283 23.24 -40.23 9.35
CA ALA A 283 24.10 -39.91 8.22
C ALA A 283 23.55 -38.77 7.35
N GLN A 284 22.23 -38.64 7.25
CA GLN A 284 21.57 -37.53 6.56
C GLN A 284 21.62 -36.25 7.39
N LEU A 285 21.42 -36.34 8.70
CA LEU A 285 21.55 -35.22 9.62
C LEU A 285 22.98 -34.63 9.58
N ALA A 286 24.00 -35.47 9.53
CA ALA A 286 25.39 -35.05 9.43
C ALA A 286 25.69 -34.24 8.15
N LYS A 287 24.89 -34.39 7.08
CA LYS A 287 25.03 -33.57 5.86
C LYS A 287 24.41 -32.19 5.98
N LEU A 288 23.48 -31.99 6.91
CA LEU A 288 22.82 -30.70 7.16
C LEU A 288 23.54 -29.91 8.26
N ASP A 289 24.19 -30.60 9.18
CA ASP A 289 24.99 -29.99 10.24
C ASP A 289 26.08 -29.09 9.62
N GLY A 290 26.33 -27.90 10.18
CA GLY A 290 27.27 -26.95 9.58
C GLY A 290 26.68 -26.02 8.53
N GLN A 291 25.51 -26.35 7.95
CA GLN A 291 25.08 -25.69 6.72
C GLN A 291 24.14 -24.51 6.99
N PRO A 292 24.24 -23.41 6.21
CA PRO A 292 23.23 -22.35 6.16
C PRO A 292 21.82 -22.87 5.98
N ILE A 293 20.79 -22.18 6.49
CA ILE A 293 19.41 -22.64 6.34
C ILE A 293 18.98 -22.79 4.87
N GLU A 294 19.46 -21.90 3.99
CA GLU A 294 19.27 -21.99 2.54
C GLU A 294 19.88 -23.27 1.96
N GLN A 295 21.09 -23.62 2.40
CA GLN A 295 21.80 -24.80 1.94
C GLN A 295 21.18 -26.08 2.50
N GLN A 296 20.73 -26.06 3.77
CA GLN A 296 19.97 -27.16 4.36
C GLN A 296 18.70 -27.43 3.55
N LEU A 297 17.93 -26.39 3.20
CA LEU A 297 16.74 -26.51 2.35
C LEU A 297 17.06 -27.05 0.96
N TYR A 298 18.17 -26.60 0.35
CA TYR A 298 18.61 -27.10 -0.95
C TYR A 298 18.96 -28.60 -0.90
N LEU A 299 19.74 -29.02 0.10
CA LEU A 299 20.10 -30.42 0.32
C LEU A 299 18.88 -31.29 0.63
N LEU A 300 17.95 -30.79 1.45
CA LEU A 300 16.68 -31.45 1.75
C LEU A 300 15.81 -31.62 0.50
N GLY A 301 15.69 -30.58 -0.34
CA GLY A 301 14.97 -30.68 -1.61
C GLY A 301 15.57 -31.75 -2.53
N ASN A 302 16.90 -31.83 -2.61
CA ASN A 302 17.58 -32.89 -3.37
C ASN A 302 17.39 -34.29 -2.76
N ALA A 303 17.36 -34.38 -1.44
CA ALA A 303 17.11 -35.63 -0.74
C ALA A 303 15.68 -36.12 -1.04
N PHE A 304 14.65 -35.26 -0.94
CA PHE A 304 13.28 -35.68 -1.21
C PHE A 304 13.04 -36.04 -2.69
N ASP A 305 13.57 -35.25 -3.64
CA ASP A 305 13.40 -35.51 -5.09
C ASP A 305 13.90 -36.89 -5.56
N LYS A 306 14.86 -37.50 -4.84
CA LYS A 306 15.57 -38.72 -5.28
C LYS A 306 15.51 -39.87 -4.29
N SER A 307 14.80 -39.75 -3.18
CA SER A 307 14.87 -40.74 -2.10
C SER A 307 13.62 -41.61 -1.96
N GLU A 308 13.82 -42.77 -1.33
CA GLU A 308 12.76 -43.57 -0.73
C GLU A 308 12.15 -42.94 0.54
N ILE A 309 12.59 -41.74 0.94
CA ILE A 309 12.09 -41.03 2.14
C ILE A 309 10.67 -40.55 1.82
N LYS A 310 9.69 -41.42 2.06
CA LYS A 310 8.26 -41.09 1.97
C LYS A 310 7.89 -40.17 3.13
N GLY A 311 8.11 -38.87 2.97
CA GLY A 311 7.47 -37.86 3.80
C GLY A 311 5.98 -37.71 3.42
N PRO A 312 5.13 -37.12 4.27
CA PRO A 312 3.90 -36.53 3.83
C PRO A 312 4.25 -35.59 2.67
N VAL A 313 3.59 -35.78 1.54
CA VAL A 313 3.72 -34.95 0.32
C VAL A 313 3.63 -33.44 0.63
N THR A 314 3.07 -33.07 1.78
CA THR A 314 3.01 -31.70 2.29
C THR A 314 4.36 -31.13 2.75
N LEU A 315 5.24 -31.92 3.39
CA LEU A 315 6.52 -31.43 3.89
C LEU A 315 7.56 -31.25 2.77
N GLU A 316 7.68 -32.23 1.87
CA GLU A 316 8.53 -32.13 0.67
C GLU A 316 8.18 -30.87 -0.13
N ARG A 317 6.91 -30.68 -0.47
CA ARG A 317 6.45 -29.48 -1.18
C ARG A 317 6.71 -28.19 -0.42
N LYS A 318 6.62 -28.21 0.92
CA LYS A 318 6.94 -27.04 1.74
C LYS A 318 8.43 -26.69 1.62
N ILE A 319 9.31 -27.69 1.64
CA ILE A 319 10.75 -27.50 1.41
C ILE A 319 11.00 -26.95 0.00
N ASP A 320 10.36 -27.50 -1.03
CA ASP A 320 10.54 -27.05 -2.41
C ASP A 320 10.11 -25.60 -2.65
N ILE A 321 9.03 -25.16 -2.02
CA ILE A 321 8.58 -23.76 -2.13
C ILE A 321 9.58 -22.81 -1.46
N LEU A 322 10.13 -23.21 -0.31
CA LEU A 322 10.95 -22.36 0.54
C LEU A 322 12.44 -22.34 0.17
N ARG A 323 12.95 -23.37 -0.52
CA ARG A 323 14.34 -23.41 -1.01
C ARG A 323 14.56 -22.43 -2.16
N GLN A 324 15.83 -22.13 -2.42
CA GLN A 324 16.24 -21.41 -3.62
C GLN A 324 15.98 -22.24 -4.88
N SER A 325 15.81 -21.54 -6.00
CA SER A 325 15.64 -22.15 -7.33
C SER A 325 16.89 -22.96 -7.73
N LYS A 326 16.68 -24.17 -8.24
CA LYS A 326 17.70 -25.00 -8.91
C LYS A 326 17.95 -24.49 -10.34
N PRO A 327 19.08 -24.85 -10.97
CA PRO A 327 19.26 -24.65 -12.41
C PRO A 327 18.04 -25.18 -13.19
N GLY A 328 17.50 -24.37 -14.10
CA GLY A 328 16.28 -24.66 -14.87
C GLY A 328 14.96 -24.21 -14.23
N GLU A 329 14.94 -23.90 -12.92
CA GLU A 329 13.81 -23.27 -12.23
C GLU A 329 13.91 -21.74 -12.28
N THR A 330 15.12 -21.19 -12.34
CA THR A 330 15.34 -19.76 -12.58
C THR A 330 14.93 -19.38 -14.00
N LEU A 331 14.15 -18.32 -14.13
CA LEU A 331 13.75 -17.80 -15.44
C LEU A 331 14.87 -16.94 -16.03
N SER A 332 15.35 -17.29 -17.22
CA SER A 332 16.22 -16.41 -18.00
C SER A 332 15.47 -15.16 -18.47
N PRO A 333 16.16 -14.05 -18.78
CA PRO A 333 15.50 -12.87 -19.38
C PRO A 333 14.67 -13.20 -20.63
N GLN A 334 15.15 -14.11 -21.47
CA GLN A 334 14.45 -14.58 -22.67
C GLN A 334 13.18 -15.36 -22.31
N ASN A 335 13.25 -16.26 -21.32
CA ASN A 335 12.08 -17.00 -20.84
C ASN A 335 11.05 -16.06 -20.17
N ASN A 336 11.50 -15.04 -19.43
CA ASN A 336 10.61 -14.02 -18.88
C ASN A 336 9.86 -13.28 -19.98
N ALA A 337 10.55 -12.77 -21.01
CA ALA A 337 9.91 -12.05 -22.11
C ALA A 337 8.92 -12.94 -22.88
N LEU A 338 9.29 -14.19 -23.15
CA LEU A 338 8.44 -15.15 -23.85
C LEU A 338 7.19 -15.52 -23.02
N LEU A 339 7.37 -15.88 -21.75
CA LEU A 339 6.25 -16.20 -20.85
C LEU A 339 5.32 -15.00 -20.66
N ALA A 340 5.87 -13.78 -20.53
CA ALA A 340 5.08 -12.57 -20.40
C ALA A 340 4.16 -12.35 -21.62
N LYS A 341 4.70 -12.52 -22.84
CA LYS A 341 3.91 -12.46 -24.09
C LYS A 341 2.83 -13.54 -24.13
N MET A 342 3.16 -14.77 -23.75
CA MET A 342 2.20 -15.88 -23.71
C MET A 342 1.09 -15.65 -22.68
N LEU A 343 1.42 -15.17 -21.48
CA LEU A 343 0.48 -14.81 -20.42
C LEU A 343 -0.42 -13.65 -20.83
N GLY A 344 0.11 -12.60 -21.45
CA GLY A 344 -0.69 -11.48 -21.96
C GLY A 344 -1.81 -11.94 -22.90
N SER A 345 -1.56 -12.96 -23.72
CA SER A 345 -2.59 -13.53 -24.61
C SER A 345 -3.58 -14.48 -23.90
N SER A 346 -3.12 -15.26 -22.91
CA SER A 346 -3.92 -16.32 -22.30
C SER A 346 -4.72 -15.87 -21.08
N MET A 347 -4.22 -14.89 -20.32
CA MET A 347 -4.82 -14.51 -19.04
C MET A 347 -6.18 -13.83 -19.21
N LEU A 348 -6.42 -13.10 -20.30
CA LEU A 348 -7.74 -12.53 -20.60
C LEU A 348 -8.81 -13.61 -20.81
N ALA A 349 -8.43 -14.76 -21.37
CA ALA A 349 -9.34 -15.90 -21.47
C ALA A 349 -9.57 -16.56 -20.11
N GLU A 350 -8.54 -16.62 -19.25
CA GLU A 350 -8.62 -17.24 -17.93
C GLU A 350 -9.52 -16.47 -16.94
N VAL A 351 -9.50 -15.13 -16.98
CA VAL A 351 -10.32 -14.31 -16.06
C VAL A 351 -11.81 -14.31 -16.44
N LYS A 352 -12.15 -14.57 -17.70
CA LYS A 352 -13.54 -14.61 -18.17
C LYS A 352 -14.40 -15.66 -17.45
N GLY A 353 -15.71 -15.44 -17.45
CA GLY A 353 -16.70 -16.32 -16.80
C GLY A 353 -16.92 -16.03 -15.31
N THR A 354 -16.33 -14.94 -14.83
CA THR A 354 -16.57 -14.34 -13.53
C THR A 354 -16.99 -12.90 -13.73
N VAL A 355 -17.83 -12.35 -12.87
CA VAL A 355 -18.28 -10.97 -12.99
C VAL A 355 -17.10 -10.00 -12.92
N ALA A 356 -16.20 -10.22 -11.96
CA ALA A 356 -14.98 -9.41 -11.83
C ALA A 356 -14.07 -9.53 -13.05
N GLY A 357 -13.80 -10.75 -13.52
CA GLY A 357 -12.91 -10.97 -14.65
C GLY A 357 -13.52 -10.55 -16.00
N ASP A 358 -14.85 -10.62 -16.16
CA ASP A 358 -15.54 -10.11 -17.36
C ASP A 358 -15.46 -8.58 -17.43
N LYS A 359 -15.50 -7.88 -16.29
CA LYS A 359 -15.26 -6.43 -16.23
C LYS A 359 -13.86 -6.06 -16.72
N VAL A 360 -12.84 -6.78 -16.24
CA VAL A 360 -11.44 -6.61 -16.68
C VAL A 360 -11.28 -6.94 -18.17
N ALA A 361 -11.82 -8.07 -18.62
CA ALA A 361 -11.78 -8.45 -20.04
C ALA A 361 -12.46 -7.42 -20.95
N LYS A 362 -13.58 -6.83 -20.51
CA LYS A 362 -14.30 -5.79 -21.25
C LYS A 362 -13.46 -4.50 -21.40
N PHE A 363 -12.72 -4.13 -20.36
CA PHE A 363 -11.81 -2.97 -20.42
C PHE A 363 -10.73 -3.14 -21.49
N TYR A 364 -10.06 -4.30 -21.54
CA TYR A 364 -9.07 -4.56 -22.60
C TYR A 364 -9.71 -4.70 -23.99
N ALA A 365 -10.93 -5.25 -24.06
CA ALA A 365 -11.68 -5.31 -25.31
C ALA A 365 -12.10 -3.92 -25.84
N SER A 366 -12.11 -2.86 -25.02
CA SER A 366 -12.39 -1.49 -25.47
C SER A 366 -11.18 -0.76 -26.05
N GLY A 367 -10.06 -1.46 -26.24
CA GLY A 367 -8.85 -0.92 -26.85
C GLY A 367 -7.71 -0.61 -25.87
N ALA A 368 -7.90 -0.82 -24.56
CA ALA A 368 -6.80 -0.72 -23.62
C ALA A 368 -5.78 -1.84 -23.88
N LYS A 369 -4.48 -1.51 -23.82
CA LYS A 369 -3.39 -2.48 -24.03
C LYS A 369 -3.12 -3.24 -22.73
N LEU A 370 -3.22 -4.57 -22.78
CA LEU A 370 -2.65 -5.44 -21.74
C LEU A 370 -1.18 -5.69 -22.07
N ASP A 371 -0.28 -5.07 -21.33
CA ASP A 371 1.16 -5.28 -21.42
C ASP A 371 1.65 -6.01 -20.17
N VAL A 372 2.03 -7.28 -20.30
CA VAL A 372 2.47 -8.11 -19.18
C VAL A 372 3.99 -8.18 -19.16
N ALA A 373 4.54 -8.17 -17.96
CA ALA A 373 5.96 -8.31 -17.69
C ALA A 373 6.22 -9.31 -16.57
N ILE A 374 7.41 -9.90 -16.55
CA ILE A 374 7.88 -10.77 -15.47
C ILE A 374 9.23 -10.24 -15.01
N GLU A 375 9.25 -9.60 -13.85
CA GLU A 375 10.42 -8.93 -13.29
C GLU A 375 10.42 -9.09 -11.76
N SER A 376 11.50 -8.74 -11.07
CA SER A 376 11.46 -8.65 -9.61
C SER A 376 10.66 -7.42 -9.21
N CYS A 377 9.66 -7.57 -8.35
CA CYS A 377 8.95 -6.41 -7.80
C CYS A 377 9.28 -6.12 -6.33
N GLN A 378 10.46 -6.58 -5.87
CA GLN A 378 11.06 -6.20 -4.60
C GLN A 378 10.13 -6.40 -3.38
N GLY A 379 9.42 -7.53 -3.33
CA GLY A 379 8.60 -7.91 -2.16
C GLY A 379 7.09 -7.79 -2.37
N CYS A 380 6.64 -7.42 -3.56
CA CYS A 380 5.23 -7.52 -3.97
C CYS A 380 4.94 -8.87 -4.67
N TYR A 381 3.71 -9.08 -5.15
CA TYR A 381 3.36 -10.24 -5.99
C TYR A 381 3.12 -9.87 -7.45
N ALA A 382 2.55 -8.70 -7.66
CA ALA A 382 2.44 -8.02 -8.93
C ALA A 382 2.34 -6.50 -8.66
N LYS A 383 2.59 -5.69 -9.68
CA LYS A 383 2.31 -4.26 -9.67
C LYS A 383 1.87 -3.79 -11.04
N TYR A 384 0.94 -2.84 -11.08
CA TYR A 384 0.71 -1.98 -12.23
C TYR A 384 1.68 -0.79 -12.19
N GLU A 385 2.32 -0.50 -13.32
CA GLU A 385 3.24 0.62 -13.46
C GLU A 385 2.62 1.67 -14.40
N PRO A 386 2.08 2.79 -13.86
CA PRO A 386 1.39 3.80 -14.65
C PRO A 386 2.22 4.38 -15.79
N SER A 387 3.52 4.61 -15.57
CA SER A 387 4.43 5.23 -16.55
C SER A 387 4.66 4.39 -17.81
N SER A 388 4.62 3.06 -17.69
CA SER A 388 4.81 2.13 -18.81
C SER A 388 3.50 1.45 -19.24
N GLY A 389 2.44 1.56 -18.44
CA GLY A 389 1.18 0.86 -18.63
C GLY A 389 1.29 -0.66 -18.46
N ARG A 390 2.38 -1.16 -17.84
CA ARG A 390 2.66 -2.59 -17.70
C ARG A 390 2.12 -3.16 -16.40
N ILE A 391 1.65 -4.41 -16.46
CA ILE A 391 1.41 -5.26 -15.29
C ILE A 391 2.61 -6.18 -15.13
N ILE A 392 3.37 -5.98 -14.06
CA ILE A 392 4.57 -6.74 -13.75
C ILE A 392 4.22 -7.80 -12.71
N PHE A 393 4.32 -9.09 -13.08
CA PHE A 393 4.27 -10.19 -12.13
C PHE A 393 5.65 -10.47 -11.55
N ASP A 394 5.70 -10.76 -10.25
CA ASP A 394 6.96 -11.07 -9.59
C ASP A 394 7.57 -12.38 -10.11
N SER A 395 8.81 -12.32 -10.57
CA SER A 395 9.54 -13.49 -11.07
C SER A 395 9.67 -14.60 -10.03
N GLU A 396 9.86 -14.26 -8.74
CA GLU A 396 10.00 -15.24 -7.67
C GLU A 396 8.66 -15.91 -7.34
N LEU A 397 7.52 -15.24 -7.48
CA LEU A 397 6.20 -15.87 -7.41
C LEU A 397 6.01 -16.95 -8.49
N ILE A 398 6.47 -16.70 -9.72
CA ILE A 398 6.39 -17.68 -10.81
C ILE A 398 7.33 -18.85 -10.54
N GLN A 399 8.56 -18.60 -10.10
CA GLN A 399 9.50 -19.66 -9.75
C GLN A 399 8.99 -20.52 -8.58
N GLN A 400 8.33 -19.92 -7.58
CA GLN A 400 7.63 -20.67 -6.52
C GLN A 400 6.55 -21.59 -7.08
N TYR A 401 5.78 -21.12 -8.08
CA TYR A 401 4.80 -21.97 -8.76
C TYR A 401 5.45 -23.14 -9.49
N LEU A 402 6.59 -22.91 -10.17
CA LEU A 402 7.33 -23.97 -10.86
C LEU A 402 7.76 -25.07 -9.87
N ARG A 403 8.36 -24.67 -8.75
CA ARG A 403 8.81 -25.58 -7.68
C ARG A 403 7.66 -26.37 -7.08
N ALA A 404 6.56 -25.71 -6.70
CA ALA A 404 5.39 -26.35 -6.09
C ALA A 404 4.67 -27.36 -7.00
N ASN A 405 4.90 -27.28 -8.31
CA ASN A 405 4.29 -28.14 -9.32
C ASN A 405 5.30 -29.03 -10.04
N ASN A 406 6.54 -29.12 -9.54
CA ASN A 406 7.60 -29.94 -10.09
C ASN A 406 7.73 -29.79 -11.62
N THR A 407 7.82 -28.54 -12.08
CA THR A 407 7.95 -28.17 -13.48
C THR A 407 9.15 -27.25 -13.69
N SER A 408 9.67 -27.17 -14.91
CA SER A 408 10.80 -26.31 -15.27
C SER A 408 10.35 -25.15 -16.16
N SER A 409 11.20 -24.14 -16.31
CA SER A 409 10.95 -23.03 -17.23
C SER A 409 10.75 -23.50 -18.67
N ASP A 410 11.59 -24.43 -19.16
CA ASP A 410 11.45 -25.00 -20.50
C ASP A 410 10.13 -25.76 -20.70
N LYS A 411 9.71 -26.56 -19.72
CA LYS A 411 8.41 -27.25 -19.75
C LYS A 411 7.24 -26.27 -19.70
N MET A 412 7.38 -25.18 -18.95
CA MET A 412 6.36 -24.13 -18.85
C MET A 412 6.13 -23.45 -20.20
N VAL A 413 7.22 -23.07 -20.88
CA VAL A 413 7.18 -22.45 -22.21
C VAL A 413 6.67 -23.44 -23.27
N GLY A 414 7.07 -24.71 -23.18
CA GLY A 414 6.70 -25.74 -24.16
C GLY A 414 5.31 -26.36 -23.99
N SER A 415 4.60 -26.12 -22.89
CA SER A 415 3.31 -26.77 -22.59
C SER A 415 2.18 -25.77 -22.36
N LYS A 416 1.17 -25.83 -23.25
CA LYS A 416 -0.07 -25.05 -23.11
C LYS A 416 -0.81 -25.35 -21.81
N GLU A 417 -0.76 -26.60 -21.33
CA GLU A 417 -1.41 -27.00 -20.08
C GLU A 417 -0.71 -26.36 -18.87
N GLN A 418 0.63 -26.38 -18.86
CA GLN A 418 1.41 -25.76 -17.78
C GLN A 418 1.20 -24.25 -17.75
N LEU A 419 1.22 -23.60 -18.92
CA LEU A 419 0.94 -22.18 -19.05
C LEU A 419 -0.49 -21.84 -18.58
N ALA A 420 -1.49 -22.65 -18.91
CA ALA A 420 -2.86 -22.46 -18.44
C ALA A 420 -2.96 -22.59 -16.91
N GLY A 421 -2.23 -23.55 -16.32
CA GLY A 421 -2.11 -23.67 -14.87
C GLY A 421 -1.48 -22.44 -14.21
N LEU A 422 -0.40 -21.91 -14.80
CA LEU A 422 0.24 -20.68 -14.32
C LEU A 422 -0.68 -19.47 -14.45
N GLY A 423 -1.31 -19.28 -15.62
CA GLY A 423 -2.27 -18.20 -15.85
C GLY A 423 -3.42 -18.25 -14.85
N LYS A 424 -3.92 -19.45 -14.53
CA LYS A 424 -4.93 -19.67 -13.50
C LYS A 424 -4.45 -19.26 -12.10
N TYR A 425 -3.20 -19.58 -11.74
CA TYR A 425 -2.61 -19.19 -10.46
C TYR A 425 -2.42 -17.68 -10.33
N LEU A 426 -2.01 -17.01 -11.40
CA LEU A 426 -1.77 -15.56 -11.44
C LEU A 426 -3.05 -14.73 -11.68
N SER A 427 -4.12 -15.34 -12.15
CA SER A 427 -5.35 -14.63 -12.54
C SER A 427 -5.98 -13.71 -11.47
N PRO A 428 -5.92 -13.99 -10.14
CA PRO A 428 -6.36 -13.02 -9.14
C PRO A 428 -5.58 -11.70 -9.19
N MET A 429 -4.27 -11.75 -9.46
CA MET A 429 -3.44 -10.56 -9.60
C MET A 429 -3.74 -9.78 -10.88
N LEU A 430 -4.12 -10.44 -11.98
CA LEU A 430 -4.59 -9.69 -13.14
C LEU A 430 -5.91 -8.95 -12.84
N ALA A 431 -6.80 -9.52 -12.03
CA ALA A 431 -8.00 -8.81 -11.60
C ALA A 431 -7.64 -7.58 -10.74
N HIS A 432 -6.66 -7.72 -9.85
CA HIS A 432 -6.16 -6.64 -9.00
C HIS A 432 -5.48 -5.52 -9.83
N GLU A 433 -4.37 -5.85 -10.50
CA GLU A 433 -3.56 -4.87 -11.25
C GLU A 433 -4.30 -4.31 -12.47
N GLY A 434 -5.17 -5.12 -13.09
CA GLY A 434 -6.06 -4.64 -14.14
C GLY A 434 -7.04 -3.57 -13.63
N THR A 435 -7.43 -3.64 -12.35
CA THR A 435 -8.26 -2.59 -11.73
C THR A 435 -7.47 -1.29 -11.55
N HIS A 436 -6.20 -1.35 -11.15
CA HIS A 436 -5.36 -0.15 -11.14
C HIS A 436 -5.19 0.49 -12.51
N GLN A 437 -5.03 -0.32 -13.56
CA GLN A 437 -4.99 0.21 -14.92
C GLN A 437 -6.33 0.86 -15.32
N MET A 438 -7.47 0.28 -14.90
CA MET A 438 -8.79 0.87 -15.13
C MET A 438 -8.97 2.21 -14.38
N GLN A 439 -8.48 2.29 -13.13
CA GLN A 439 -8.50 3.52 -12.33
C GLN A 439 -7.64 4.61 -12.98
N HIS A 440 -6.45 4.26 -13.47
CA HIS A 440 -5.57 5.19 -14.18
C HIS A 440 -6.21 5.67 -15.49
N ALA A 441 -6.73 4.76 -16.32
CA ALA A 441 -7.43 5.11 -17.55
C ALA A 441 -8.69 5.97 -17.31
N TRP A 442 -9.38 5.77 -16.19
CA TRP A 442 -10.48 6.63 -15.77
C TRP A 442 -9.99 8.06 -15.48
N ALA A 443 -8.92 8.22 -14.69
CA ALA A 443 -8.36 9.52 -14.36
C ALA A 443 -7.87 10.28 -15.60
N ASP A 444 -7.18 9.57 -16.51
CA ASP A 444 -6.72 10.11 -17.79
C ASP A 444 -7.90 10.61 -18.63
N LYS A 445 -8.94 9.79 -18.77
CA LYS A 445 -10.15 10.14 -19.53
C LYS A 445 -10.91 11.31 -18.90
N ALA A 446 -10.94 11.37 -17.58
CA ALA A 446 -11.57 12.47 -16.84
C ALA A 446 -10.71 13.75 -16.88
N GLY A 447 -9.44 13.65 -17.26
CA GLY A 447 -8.54 14.80 -17.30
C GLY A 447 -8.19 15.34 -15.91
N VAL A 448 -8.14 14.46 -14.91
CA VAL A 448 -7.95 14.85 -13.49
C VAL A 448 -6.70 14.25 -12.87
N TYR A 449 -6.14 14.91 -11.86
CA TYR A 449 -5.10 14.34 -11.02
C TYR A 449 -5.68 13.38 -9.97
N LYS A 450 -5.33 12.09 -10.05
CA LYS A 450 -5.76 11.10 -9.06
C LYS A 450 -4.58 10.67 -8.18
N PRO A 451 -4.51 11.07 -6.89
CA PRO A 451 -3.50 10.54 -5.99
C PRO A 451 -3.71 9.04 -5.77
N TYR A 452 -2.63 8.29 -5.55
CA TYR A 452 -2.71 6.88 -5.16
C TYR A 452 -3.05 6.74 -3.67
N VAL A 453 -4.19 6.12 -3.36
CA VAL A 453 -4.85 6.21 -2.04
C VAL A 453 -5.43 4.87 -1.57
N GLN A 454 -5.85 4.78 -0.30
CA GLN A 454 -6.46 3.58 0.28
C GLN A 454 -7.67 3.09 -0.52
N GLU A 455 -8.51 4.00 -1.01
CA GLU A 455 -9.70 3.70 -1.78
C GLU A 455 -9.38 2.99 -3.11
N ASP A 456 -8.20 3.25 -3.69
CA ASP A 456 -7.73 2.54 -4.89
C ASP A 456 -7.44 1.06 -4.58
N GLU A 457 -6.77 0.80 -3.46
CA GLU A 457 -6.47 -0.57 -3.01
C GLU A 457 -7.73 -1.29 -2.56
N GLU A 458 -8.68 -0.59 -1.93
CA GLU A 458 -9.97 -1.17 -1.53
C GLU A 458 -10.77 -1.66 -2.75
N GLU A 459 -10.82 -0.88 -3.83
CA GLU A 459 -11.45 -1.32 -5.08
C GLU A 459 -10.70 -2.50 -5.71
N ALA A 460 -9.37 -2.42 -5.85
CA ALA A 460 -8.57 -3.47 -6.48
C ALA A 460 -8.59 -4.79 -5.68
N ASN A 461 -8.47 -4.73 -4.35
CA ASN A 461 -8.59 -5.91 -3.50
C ASN A 461 -10.03 -6.46 -3.50
N SER A 462 -11.07 -5.60 -3.59
CA SER A 462 -12.46 -6.06 -3.72
C SER A 462 -12.69 -6.81 -5.04
N MET A 463 -12.12 -6.32 -6.14
CA MET A 463 -12.14 -6.98 -7.46
C MET A 463 -11.43 -8.34 -7.41
N GLU A 464 -10.25 -8.40 -6.80
CA GLU A 464 -9.50 -9.65 -6.59
C GLU A 464 -10.28 -10.65 -5.72
N ALA A 465 -10.85 -10.19 -4.61
CA ALA A 465 -11.58 -11.04 -3.68
C ALA A 465 -12.87 -11.59 -4.30
N LEU A 466 -13.61 -10.75 -5.05
CA LEU A 466 -14.79 -11.17 -5.81
C LEU A 466 -14.42 -12.21 -6.88
N TYR A 467 -13.38 -11.94 -7.68
CA TYR A 467 -12.87 -12.88 -8.68
C TYR A 467 -12.52 -14.23 -8.05
N THR A 468 -11.74 -14.20 -6.97
CA THR A 468 -11.30 -15.40 -6.26
C THR A 468 -12.48 -16.18 -5.71
N MET A 469 -13.45 -15.51 -5.07
CA MET A 469 -14.69 -16.12 -4.57
C MET A 469 -15.45 -16.85 -5.67
N GLU A 470 -15.64 -16.22 -6.84
CA GLU A 470 -16.33 -16.82 -7.97
C GLU A 470 -15.59 -18.02 -8.55
N LYS A 471 -14.26 -17.92 -8.76
CA LYS A 471 -13.45 -19.03 -9.28
C LYS A 471 -13.41 -20.20 -8.32
N LEU A 472 -13.29 -19.97 -7.01
CA LEU A 472 -13.35 -21.05 -6.01
C LEU A 472 -14.68 -21.81 -6.06
N LYS A 473 -15.78 -21.15 -6.43
CA LYS A 473 -17.11 -21.76 -6.59
C LYS A 473 -17.25 -22.48 -7.94
N LYS A 474 -16.79 -21.87 -9.03
CA LYS A 474 -17.04 -22.31 -10.42
C LYS A 474 -15.98 -23.28 -10.97
N ASP A 475 -14.75 -23.23 -10.48
CA ASP A 475 -13.62 -24.00 -11.03
C ASP A 475 -12.96 -24.87 -9.94
N PRO A 476 -13.30 -26.18 -9.89
CA PRO A 476 -12.70 -27.12 -8.95
C PRO A 476 -11.18 -27.24 -9.06
N LYS A 477 -10.61 -27.08 -10.27
CA LYS A 477 -9.16 -27.13 -10.47
C LYS A 477 -8.49 -25.92 -9.85
N PHE A 478 -9.05 -24.71 -10.04
CA PHE A 478 -8.58 -23.48 -9.37
C PHE A 478 -8.61 -23.63 -7.85
N LYS A 479 -9.73 -24.12 -7.29
CA LYS A 479 -9.88 -24.36 -5.85
C LYS A 479 -8.84 -25.35 -5.32
N SER A 480 -8.70 -26.50 -5.98
CA SER A 480 -7.73 -27.52 -5.59
C SER A 480 -6.30 -26.97 -5.62
N MET A 481 -5.96 -26.22 -6.67
CA MET A 481 -4.65 -25.60 -6.82
C MET A 481 -4.37 -24.58 -5.71
N LEU A 482 -5.25 -23.60 -5.46
CA LEU A 482 -5.01 -22.60 -4.40
C LEU A 482 -4.92 -23.23 -3.01
N ILE A 483 -5.76 -24.22 -2.69
CA ILE A 483 -5.67 -24.93 -1.40
C ILE A 483 -4.36 -25.70 -1.30
N LYS A 484 -3.95 -26.41 -2.36
CA LYS A 484 -2.65 -27.09 -2.42
C LYS A 484 -1.52 -26.09 -2.16
N MET A 485 -1.49 -24.97 -2.88
CA MET A 485 -0.45 -23.95 -2.74
C MET A 485 -0.40 -23.35 -1.34
N ARG A 486 -1.55 -23.02 -0.74
CA ARG A 486 -1.63 -22.55 0.65
C ARG A 486 -1.07 -23.59 1.62
N ASN A 487 -1.48 -24.85 1.48
CA ASN A 487 -1.01 -25.93 2.37
C ASN A 487 0.49 -26.19 2.22
N SER A 488 1.07 -25.86 1.07
CA SER A 488 2.53 -25.87 0.85
C SER A 488 3.23 -24.59 1.33
N SER A 489 2.56 -23.72 2.09
CA SER A 489 3.09 -22.47 2.68
C SER A 489 3.31 -21.32 1.68
N SER A 490 2.59 -21.30 0.55
CA SER A 490 2.53 -20.11 -0.30
C SER A 490 1.80 -18.97 0.41
N SER A 491 2.54 -17.92 0.81
CA SER A 491 1.98 -16.69 1.37
C SER A 491 1.03 -16.01 0.37
N TYR A 492 1.33 -16.13 -0.92
CA TYR A 492 0.47 -15.65 -2.00
C TYR A 492 -0.93 -16.28 -1.91
N ALA A 493 -1.01 -17.61 -1.97
CA ALA A 493 -2.29 -18.32 -1.94
C ALA A 493 -3.02 -18.12 -0.60
N GLY A 494 -2.26 -18.05 0.50
CA GLY A 494 -2.78 -17.72 1.83
C GLY A 494 -3.53 -16.39 1.86
N LYS A 495 -2.89 -15.29 1.40
CA LYS A 495 -3.49 -13.96 1.35
C LYS A 495 -4.77 -13.91 0.52
N ARG A 496 -4.83 -14.63 -0.60
CA ARG A 496 -5.98 -14.58 -1.55
C ARG A 496 -7.20 -15.28 -0.95
N LEU A 497 -6.97 -16.41 -0.30
CA LEU A 497 -8.00 -17.13 0.46
C LEU A 497 -8.44 -16.36 1.72
N GLU A 498 -7.58 -15.51 2.28
CA GLU A 498 -7.94 -14.62 3.39
C GLU A 498 -8.80 -13.44 2.91
N LEU A 499 -8.38 -12.76 1.83
CA LEU A 499 -9.12 -11.67 1.20
C LEU A 499 -10.53 -12.13 0.81
N GLU A 500 -10.64 -13.28 0.12
CA GLU A 500 -11.93 -13.88 -0.23
C GLU A 500 -12.82 -14.09 1.00
N ARG A 501 -12.27 -14.69 2.06
CA ARG A 501 -13.03 -14.99 3.28
C ARG A 501 -13.53 -13.72 3.96
N THR A 502 -12.66 -12.72 4.11
CA THR A 502 -13.03 -11.44 4.72
C THR A 502 -14.10 -10.73 3.89
N PHE A 503 -13.89 -10.60 2.58
CA PHE A 503 -14.85 -9.96 1.66
C PHE A 503 -16.21 -10.67 1.67
N LYS A 504 -16.22 -12.01 1.66
CA LYS A 504 -17.44 -12.81 1.74
C LYS A 504 -18.20 -12.54 3.05
N LYS A 505 -17.49 -12.40 4.17
CA LYS A 505 -18.07 -12.15 5.50
C LYS A 505 -18.75 -10.79 5.55
N ASN A 506 -18.02 -9.69 5.39
CA ASN A 506 -18.52 -8.32 5.52
C ASN A 506 -17.66 -7.37 4.66
N THR A 507 -18.31 -6.55 3.82
CA THR A 507 -17.63 -5.59 2.92
C THR A 507 -17.05 -4.40 3.66
N ASP A 508 -17.68 -3.98 4.75
CA ASP A 508 -17.23 -2.81 5.49
C ASP A 508 -15.99 -3.17 6.33
N GLU A 509 -16.04 -4.32 7.03
CA GLU A 509 -14.85 -4.91 7.68
C GLU A 509 -13.73 -5.22 6.68
N PHE A 510 -14.07 -5.47 5.42
CA PHE A 510 -13.08 -5.72 4.38
C PHE A 510 -12.31 -4.44 4.02
N GLY A 511 -13.00 -3.32 3.76
CA GLY A 511 -12.36 -2.03 3.50
C GLY A 511 -11.48 -1.61 4.68
N ASP A 512 -11.99 -1.74 5.90
CA ASP A 512 -11.20 -1.50 7.12
C ASP A 512 -9.95 -2.38 7.19
N LYS A 513 -10.06 -3.66 6.87
CA LYS A 513 -8.91 -4.56 6.88
C LYS A 513 -7.89 -4.22 5.79
N VAL A 514 -8.35 -3.85 4.59
CA VAL A 514 -7.45 -3.42 3.51
C VAL A 514 -6.68 -2.17 3.94
N SER A 515 -7.38 -1.14 4.41
CA SER A 515 -6.76 0.12 4.83
C SER A 515 -5.89 -0.02 6.09
N GLN A 516 -6.26 -0.87 7.07
CA GLN A 516 -5.52 -0.97 8.35
C GLN A 516 -4.45 -2.06 8.37
N VAL A 517 -4.61 -3.14 7.59
CA VAL A 517 -3.73 -4.31 7.67
C VAL A 517 -2.82 -4.42 6.46
N TYR A 518 -3.36 -4.24 5.26
CA TYR A 518 -2.60 -4.45 4.04
C TYR A 518 -1.91 -3.18 3.53
N TYR A 519 -2.56 -2.01 3.69
CA TYR A 519 -2.05 -0.73 3.20
C TYR A 519 -2.15 0.42 4.21
N PRO A 520 -1.66 0.21 5.46
CA PRO A 520 -1.70 1.25 6.50
C PRO A 520 -0.92 2.51 6.13
N GLY A 521 0.16 2.38 5.36
CA GLY A 521 0.99 3.52 4.92
C GLY A 521 0.35 4.40 3.84
N LEU A 522 -0.73 3.96 3.18
CA LEU A 522 -1.41 4.79 2.20
C LEU A 522 -2.33 5.82 2.89
N PRO A 523 -2.36 7.08 2.42
CA PRO A 523 -3.37 8.04 2.86
C PRO A 523 -4.75 7.68 2.28
N SER A 524 -5.81 8.09 2.99
CA SER A 524 -7.15 8.18 2.37
C SER A 524 -7.15 9.29 1.31
N PHE A 525 -8.12 9.29 0.41
CA PHE A 525 -8.29 10.36 -0.57
C PHE A 525 -8.40 11.73 0.10
N GLY A 526 -9.15 11.81 1.21
CA GLY A 526 -9.27 13.04 2.00
C GLY A 526 -7.92 13.55 2.51
N ALA A 527 -7.07 12.66 3.03
CA ALA A 527 -5.74 13.02 3.55
C ALA A 527 -4.78 13.42 2.41
N ALA A 528 -4.73 12.64 1.33
CA ALA A 528 -3.87 12.92 0.17
C ALA A 528 -4.25 14.24 -0.51
N SER A 529 -5.55 14.44 -0.78
CA SER A 529 -6.09 15.69 -1.33
C SER A 529 -5.73 16.88 -0.45
N SER A 530 -5.89 16.76 0.87
CA SER A 530 -5.53 17.84 1.81
C SER A 530 -4.05 18.16 1.75
N GLN A 531 -3.17 17.14 1.72
CA GLN A 531 -1.73 17.32 1.61
C GLN A 531 -1.34 18.03 0.31
N THR A 532 -1.82 17.54 -0.83
CA THR A 532 -1.55 18.16 -2.14
C THR A 532 -2.09 19.59 -2.20
N LEU A 533 -3.33 19.84 -1.77
CA LEU A 533 -3.91 21.19 -1.75
C LEU A 533 -3.10 22.15 -0.88
N SER A 534 -2.59 21.70 0.27
CA SER A 534 -1.72 22.51 1.14
C SER A 534 -0.40 22.89 0.48
N ALA A 535 0.24 21.92 -0.20
CA ALA A 535 1.51 22.14 -0.90
C ALA A 535 1.31 23.11 -2.07
N ILE A 536 0.32 22.85 -2.93
CA ILE A 536 -0.01 23.70 -4.08
C ILE A 536 -0.35 25.12 -3.63
N SER A 537 -1.19 25.28 -2.62
CA SER A 537 -1.62 26.62 -2.17
C SER A 537 -0.48 27.41 -1.54
N GLY A 538 0.40 26.73 -0.80
CA GLY A 538 1.61 27.35 -0.26
C GLY A 538 2.52 27.85 -1.37
N GLU A 539 2.71 27.05 -2.41
CA GLU A 539 3.55 27.41 -3.55
C GLU A 539 2.95 28.53 -4.40
N LEU A 540 1.65 28.47 -4.70
CA LEU A 540 0.95 29.55 -5.42
C LEU A 540 1.01 30.87 -4.63
N GLY A 541 0.89 30.80 -3.30
CA GLY A 541 1.09 31.95 -2.42
C GLY A 541 2.51 32.51 -2.52
N ARG A 542 3.54 31.66 -2.46
CA ARG A 542 4.94 32.06 -2.64
C ARG A 542 5.18 32.75 -3.99
N ARG A 543 4.65 32.19 -5.08
CA ARG A 543 4.79 32.74 -6.44
C ARG A 543 4.19 34.13 -6.57
N SER A 544 3.09 34.42 -5.87
CA SER A 544 2.48 35.75 -5.89
C SER A 544 3.41 36.86 -5.39
N ALA A 545 4.44 36.51 -4.61
CA ALA A 545 5.45 37.43 -4.10
C ALA A 545 6.76 37.45 -4.92
N LEU A 546 6.89 36.62 -5.95
CA LEU A 546 8.09 36.56 -6.80
C LEU A 546 8.13 37.68 -7.84
N ALA A 547 9.33 38.03 -8.28
CA ALA A 547 9.49 38.93 -9.42
C ALA A 547 8.98 38.28 -10.72
N ALA A 548 8.47 39.10 -11.65
CA ALA A 548 7.90 38.60 -12.91
C ALA A 548 8.89 37.74 -13.72
N ALA A 549 10.19 38.05 -13.68
CA ALA A 549 11.23 37.28 -14.35
C ALA A 549 11.39 35.86 -13.77
N GLU A 550 11.33 35.72 -12.45
CA GLU A 550 11.42 34.42 -11.78
C GLU A 550 10.17 33.58 -12.06
N GLN A 551 8.99 34.20 -12.06
CA GLN A 551 7.74 33.53 -12.44
C GLN A 551 7.81 33.04 -13.89
N ALA A 552 8.29 33.87 -14.82
CA ALA A 552 8.44 33.50 -16.22
C ALA A 552 9.40 32.32 -16.43
N GLU A 553 10.48 32.26 -15.66
CA GLU A 553 11.44 31.14 -15.73
C GLU A 553 10.81 29.83 -15.26
N ILE A 554 10.00 29.86 -14.18
CA ILE A 554 9.24 28.69 -13.72
C ILE A 554 8.23 28.24 -14.77
N GLU A 555 7.49 29.16 -15.40
CA GLU A 555 6.52 28.78 -16.43
C GLU A 555 7.18 28.19 -17.68
N LYS A 556 8.41 28.63 -17.99
CA LYS A 556 9.19 28.14 -19.13
C LYS A 556 9.77 26.74 -18.88
N THR A 557 10.38 26.53 -17.71
CA THR A 557 11.15 25.32 -17.40
C THR A 557 10.39 24.26 -16.63
N GLY A 558 9.30 24.65 -15.96
CA GLY A 558 8.59 23.77 -15.05
C GLY A 558 7.86 22.61 -15.73
N THR A 559 7.62 21.57 -14.93
CA THR A 559 6.85 20.37 -15.28
C THR A 559 5.44 20.73 -15.74
N ASN A 560 4.99 20.09 -16.82
CA ASN A 560 3.66 20.34 -17.39
C ASN A 560 2.55 19.54 -16.64
N LEU A 561 1.28 19.73 -17.03
CA LEU A 561 0.16 19.07 -16.38
C LEU A 561 0.14 17.54 -16.57
N GLU A 562 0.58 17.03 -17.72
CA GLU A 562 0.58 15.60 -18.01
C GLU A 562 1.59 14.87 -17.11
N GLU A 563 2.80 15.41 -17.02
CA GLU A 563 3.85 14.90 -16.13
C GLU A 563 3.46 15.05 -14.66
N ALA A 564 2.92 16.21 -14.25
CA ALA A 564 2.51 16.44 -12.87
C ALA A 564 1.36 15.50 -12.43
N ARG A 565 0.48 15.10 -13.36
CA ARG A 565 -0.60 14.14 -13.06
C ARG A 565 -0.12 12.71 -12.81
N ALA A 566 1.06 12.36 -13.34
CA ALA A 566 1.67 11.06 -13.16
C ALA A 566 2.46 10.93 -11.83
N MET A 567 2.66 12.05 -11.12
CA MET A 567 3.37 12.07 -9.84
C MET A 567 2.51 11.48 -8.71
N THR A 568 3.15 10.82 -7.76
CA THR A 568 2.54 10.48 -6.48
C THR A 568 2.27 11.73 -5.63
N THR A 569 1.44 11.61 -4.60
CA THR A 569 1.20 12.69 -3.62
C THR A 569 2.49 13.26 -3.03
N GLN A 570 3.46 12.38 -2.73
CA GLN A 570 4.74 12.75 -2.14
C GLN A 570 5.64 13.46 -3.15
N GLU A 571 5.76 12.94 -4.37
CA GLU A 571 6.52 13.59 -5.45
C GLU A 571 5.93 14.97 -5.77
N LEU A 572 4.64 15.04 -6.05
CA LEU A 572 3.97 16.30 -6.36
C LEU A 572 4.18 17.32 -5.24
N SER A 573 3.94 16.93 -3.98
CA SER A 573 4.11 17.82 -2.83
C SER A 573 5.57 18.27 -2.63
N GLY A 574 6.55 17.41 -2.96
CA GLY A 574 7.98 17.72 -2.87
C GLY A 574 8.49 18.61 -4.01
N TYR A 575 7.88 18.50 -5.20
CA TYR A 575 8.27 19.20 -6.42
C TYR A 575 7.31 20.32 -6.83
N VAL A 576 6.41 20.79 -5.95
CA VAL A 576 5.48 21.90 -6.27
C VAL A 576 6.19 23.13 -6.81
N GLY A 577 7.40 23.42 -6.33
CA GLY A 577 8.23 24.55 -6.80
C GLY A 577 8.63 24.47 -8.26
N GLU A 578 8.67 23.26 -8.82
CA GLU A 578 9.15 22.97 -10.18
C GLU A 578 8.00 22.73 -11.18
N ILE A 579 6.73 22.73 -10.72
CA ILE A 579 5.56 22.51 -11.59
C ILE A 579 5.03 23.85 -12.11
N ARG A 580 4.60 23.94 -13.38
CA ARG A 580 4.01 25.17 -13.94
C ARG A 580 2.77 25.65 -13.18
N THR A 581 2.57 26.96 -13.10
CA THR A 581 1.42 27.55 -12.36
C THR A 581 0.09 27.10 -12.93
N SER A 582 0.00 26.97 -14.26
CA SER A 582 -1.20 26.47 -14.94
C SER A 582 -1.56 25.03 -14.53
N ALA A 583 -0.57 24.15 -14.42
CA ALA A 583 -0.75 22.78 -13.97
C ALA A 583 -1.18 22.73 -12.50
N LEU A 584 -0.50 23.47 -11.62
CA LEU A 584 -0.84 23.58 -10.21
C LEU A 584 -2.30 24.04 -9.99
N LYS A 585 -2.73 25.09 -10.71
CA LYS A 585 -4.11 25.60 -10.64
C LYS A 585 -5.13 24.55 -11.07
N LYS A 586 -4.86 23.82 -12.17
CA LYS A 586 -5.75 22.75 -12.63
C LYS A 586 -5.88 21.62 -11.60
N ILE A 587 -4.77 21.20 -11.00
CA ILE A 587 -4.77 20.14 -9.98
C ILE A 587 -5.50 20.61 -8.70
N GLN A 588 -5.28 21.86 -8.29
CA GLN A 588 -6.02 22.46 -7.18
C GLN A 588 -7.52 22.46 -7.44
N ASP A 589 -7.92 22.91 -8.64
CA ASP A 589 -9.31 22.94 -9.08
C ASP A 589 -9.95 21.54 -9.07
N ASP A 590 -9.25 20.54 -9.62
CA ASP A 590 -9.72 19.15 -9.62
C ASP A 590 -9.98 18.64 -8.19
N LEU A 591 -9.02 18.84 -7.29
CA LEU A 591 -9.11 18.37 -5.90
C LEU A 591 -10.13 19.15 -5.06
N LEU A 592 -10.49 20.37 -5.46
CA LEU A 592 -11.58 21.12 -4.84
C LEU A 592 -12.95 20.55 -5.23
N HIS A 593 -13.10 20.08 -6.47
CA HIS A 593 -14.32 19.48 -7.02
C HIS A 593 -14.45 17.98 -6.70
N LYS A 594 -14.45 17.64 -5.40
CA LYS A 594 -14.40 16.26 -4.89
C LYS A 594 -15.47 15.30 -5.44
N SER A 595 -16.62 15.82 -5.87
CA SER A 595 -17.74 15.02 -6.39
C SER A 595 -17.33 14.00 -7.45
N ILE A 596 -16.39 14.34 -8.35
CA ILE A 596 -15.94 13.40 -9.40
C ILE A 596 -15.24 12.17 -8.82
N TYR A 597 -14.48 12.32 -7.72
CA TYR A 597 -13.81 11.23 -7.03
C TYR A 597 -14.77 10.46 -6.12
N GLU A 598 -15.62 11.18 -5.39
CA GLU A 598 -16.63 10.59 -4.53
C GLU A 598 -17.59 9.71 -5.32
N ASP A 599 -18.02 10.18 -6.50
CA ASP A 599 -18.84 9.40 -7.42
C ASP A 599 -18.09 8.18 -7.93
N HIS A 600 -16.81 8.31 -8.30
CA HIS A 600 -15.99 7.18 -8.74
C HIS A 600 -15.88 6.10 -7.66
N TYR A 601 -15.42 6.45 -6.46
CA TYR A 601 -15.20 5.51 -5.37
C TYR A 601 -16.52 4.92 -4.84
N ARG A 602 -17.58 5.73 -4.73
CA ARG A 602 -18.91 5.23 -4.35
C ARG A 602 -19.44 4.22 -5.37
N ASN A 603 -19.35 4.53 -6.66
CA ASN A 603 -19.78 3.61 -7.71
C ASN A 603 -18.96 2.31 -7.71
N ALA A 604 -17.65 2.37 -7.44
CA ALA A 604 -16.79 1.20 -7.33
C ALA A 604 -17.18 0.31 -6.13
N GLY A 605 -17.41 0.91 -4.96
CA GLY A 605 -17.87 0.22 -3.76
C GLY A 605 -19.25 -0.42 -3.94
N ASP A 606 -20.22 0.35 -4.44
CA ASP A 606 -21.59 -0.13 -4.70
C ASP A 606 -21.62 -1.28 -5.70
N TRP A 607 -20.78 -1.19 -6.74
CA TRP A 607 -20.69 -2.24 -7.75
C TRP A 607 -20.13 -3.54 -7.15
N THR A 608 -19.01 -3.50 -6.41
CA THR A 608 -18.44 -4.73 -5.83
C THR A 608 -19.35 -5.33 -4.74
N GLY A 609 -19.99 -4.48 -3.92
CA GLY A 609 -20.95 -4.87 -2.90
C GLY A 609 -22.21 -5.52 -3.49
N SER A 610 -22.79 -4.93 -4.53
CA SER A 610 -23.96 -5.51 -5.22
C SER A 610 -23.63 -6.84 -5.89
N MET A 611 -22.49 -6.95 -6.57
CA MET A 611 -22.08 -8.20 -7.24
C MET A 611 -21.80 -9.31 -6.23
N ARG A 612 -21.24 -8.99 -5.06
CA ARG A 612 -21.11 -9.96 -3.95
C ARG A 612 -22.46 -10.55 -3.55
N GLN A 613 -23.51 -9.72 -3.44
CA GLN A 613 -24.85 -10.21 -3.09
C GLN A 613 -25.42 -11.13 -4.17
N VAL A 614 -25.23 -10.80 -5.45
CA VAL A 614 -25.63 -11.66 -6.58
C VAL A 614 -24.93 -13.02 -6.51
N VAL A 615 -23.63 -13.06 -6.21
CA VAL A 615 -22.87 -14.33 -6.10
C VAL A 615 -23.35 -15.19 -4.91
N LYS A 616 -23.80 -14.57 -3.83
CA LYS A 616 -24.40 -15.24 -2.67
C LYS A 616 -25.78 -15.84 -3.01
N THR A 617 -26.67 -15.07 -3.63
CA THR A 617 -28.05 -15.49 -3.90
C THR A 617 -28.17 -16.51 -5.04
N THR A 618 -27.32 -16.43 -6.06
CA THR A 618 -27.27 -17.42 -7.17
C THR A 618 -26.83 -18.83 -6.74
N ALA A 619 -26.44 -19.05 -5.48
CA ALA A 619 -26.22 -20.39 -4.94
C ALA A 619 -27.52 -21.14 -4.58
N ALA A 620 -28.68 -20.45 -4.54
CA ALA A 620 -29.94 -21.00 -4.04
C ALA A 620 -31.01 -21.29 -5.13
N ALA A 621 -30.74 -21.01 -6.40
CA ALA A 621 -31.72 -21.25 -7.47
C ALA A 621 -31.44 -22.56 -8.23
N PRO A 622 -32.45 -23.43 -8.45
CA PRO A 622 -32.34 -24.52 -9.40
C PRO A 622 -32.13 -23.93 -10.81
N LYS A 623 -31.43 -24.69 -11.67
CA LYS A 623 -31.11 -24.33 -13.07
C LYS A 623 -32.38 -23.91 -13.84
N SER A 624 -32.74 -22.65 -13.74
CA SER A 624 -33.82 -22.02 -14.48
C SER A 624 -33.19 -21.26 -15.65
N LYS A 625 -33.72 -21.53 -16.84
CA LYS A 625 -33.26 -21.00 -18.13
C LYS A 625 -33.06 -19.48 -18.05
N VAL A 626 -31.86 -19.04 -18.43
CA VAL A 626 -31.54 -17.63 -18.66
C VAL A 626 -32.46 -17.11 -19.77
N PRO A 627 -33.21 -16.01 -19.58
CA PRO A 627 -33.96 -15.38 -20.66
C PRO A 627 -32.97 -14.81 -21.68
N ALA A 628 -33.26 -15.01 -22.97
CA ALA A 628 -32.50 -14.37 -24.04
C ALA A 628 -32.52 -12.85 -23.86
N MET A 629 -31.33 -12.23 -23.91
CA MET A 629 -31.17 -10.79 -24.10
C MET A 629 -31.18 -10.45 -25.58
#